data_AF-A0A086W684-F1
#
_entry.id   AF-A0A086W684-F1
#
_cell.length_a   1.000
_cell.length_b   1.000
_cell.length_c   1.000
_cell.angle_alpha   90.00
_cell.angle_beta   90.00
_cell.angle_gamma   90.00
#
_symmetry.space_group_name_H-M   'P 1'
#
loop_
_entity.id
_entity.type
_entity.pdbx_description
1 polymer ?
#
loop_
_entity_poly.entity_id
_entity_poly.type
_entity_poly.pdbx_seq_one_letter_code
_entity_poly.pdbx_strand_id
1 'polypeptide(L)' 'MNTESTLQAAPAAAPVRRARPPKRKTRITIYLDDEVLNEFRNLSERCGTGYQTLINAALRHRLAAPGVENSLA' A
#
# COMPACT_ATOMS: atom_id res chain seq x y z
N MET A 1 -15.92 -60.86 23.28
CA MET A 1 -17.02 -60.02 22.78
C MET A 1 -16.59 -58.60 23.06
N ASN A 2 -16.04 -57.95 22.05
CA ASN A 2 -15.23 -56.75 22.23
C ASN A 2 -16.16 -55.55 22.04
N THR A 3 -16.30 -54.76 23.09
CA THR A 3 -17.18 -53.59 23.16
C THR A 3 -16.59 -52.39 22.42
N GLU A 4 -17.49 -51.73 21.70
CA GLU A 4 -17.40 -50.47 20.96
C GLU A 4 -16.63 -49.35 21.67
N SER A 5 -15.88 -48.54 20.93
CA SER A 5 -16.35 -47.19 20.55
C SER A 5 -15.21 -46.34 20.01
N THR A 6 -15.36 -46.05 18.71
CA THR A 6 -14.76 -44.96 17.96
C THR A 6 -14.76 -43.63 18.73
N LEU A 7 -13.59 -43.02 18.87
CA LEU A 7 -13.47 -41.57 18.89
C LEU A 7 -12.32 -41.15 17.98
N GLN A 8 -12.69 -41.00 16.71
CA GLN A 8 -11.95 -40.29 15.69
C GLN A 8 -11.83 -38.81 16.12
N ALA A 9 -10.64 -38.38 16.52
CA ALA A 9 -10.36 -36.98 16.81
C ALA A 9 -10.24 -36.21 15.49
N ALA A 10 -11.17 -35.27 15.24
CA ALA A 10 -11.14 -34.38 14.10
C ALA A 10 -9.89 -33.48 14.12
N PRO A 11 -9.27 -33.17 12.96
CA PRO A 11 -8.18 -32.22 12.92
C PRO A 11 -8.73 -30.81 13.17
N ALA A 12 -8.22 -30.16 14.21
CA ALA A 12 -8.52 -28.76 14.51
C ALA A 12 -8.15 -27.88 13.30
N ALA A 13 -9.16 -27.24 12.71
CA ALA A 13 -9.00 -26.36 11.56
C ALA A 13 -8.07 -25.19 11.90
N ALA A 14 -6.94 -25.10 11.18
CA ALA A 14 -6.01 -23.98 11.25
C ALA A 14 -6.72 -22.67 10.84
N PRO A 15 -6.41 -21.52 11.47
CA PRO A 15 -7.01 -20.25 11.09
C PRO A 15 -6.57 -19.88 9.67
N VAL A 16 -7.57 -19.69 8.80
CA VAL A 16 -7.38 -19.21 7.43
C VAL A 16 -6.59 -17.90 7.49
N ARG A 17 -5.31 -17.95 7.11
CA ARG A 17 -4.47 -16.75 6.98
C ARG A 17 -5.15 -15.86 5.94
N ARG A 18 -5.79 -14.78 6.40
CA ARG A 18 -6.29 -13.73 5.51
C ARG A 18 -5.11 -13.27 4.66
N ALA A 19 -5.11 -13.63 3.38
CA ALA A 19 -4.10 -13.22 2.44
C ALA A 19 -4.03 -11.70 2.46
N ARG A 20 -2.92 -11.17 2.98
CA ARG A 20 -2.71 -9.73 3.07
C ARG A 20 -2.73 -9.18 1.65
N PRO A 21 -3.52 -8.12 1.36
CA PRO A 21 -3.58 -7.56 0.02
C PRO A 21 -2.18 -7.22 -0.48
N PRO A 22 -1.90 -7.37 -1.79
CA PRO A 22 -0.61 -7.05 -2.36
C PRO A 22 -0.20 -5.63 -1.97
N LYS A 23 1.04 -5.47 -1.53
CA LYS A 23 1.54 -4.22 -0.96
C LYS A 23 1.69 -3.17 -2.07
N ARG A 24 0.61 -2.46 -2.40
CA ARG A 24 0.58 -1.41 -3.44
C ARG A 24 1.38 -0.15 -3.09
N LYS A 25 1.91 -0.05 -1.86
CA LYS A 25 2.64 1.12 -1.35
C LYS A 25 3.90 0.69 -0.62
N THR A 26 5.03 1.21 -1.08
CA THR A 26 6.33 1.02 -0.43
C THR A 26 6.62 2.21 0.47
N ARG A 27 7.07 1.95 1.71
CA ARG A 27 7.58 3.00 2.59
C ARG A 27 9.03 3.27 2.17
N ILE A 28 9.31 4.50 1.79
CA ILE A 28 10.64 4.99 1.46
C ILE A 28 10.98 6.16 2.39
N THR A 29 12.26 6.37 2.63
CA THR A 29 12.77 7.58 3.28
C THR A 29 13.42 8.41 2.18
N ILE A 30 12.90 9.61 1.95
CA ILE A 30 13.44 10.58 1.00
C ILE A 30 13.53 11.93 1.71
N TYR A 31 14.52 12.72 1.33
CA TYR A 31 14.52 14.14 1.66
C TYR A 31 13.60 14.85 0.66
N LEU A 32 12.77 15.75 1.17
CA LEU A 32 11.89 16.60 0.39
C LEU A 32 12.01 18.00 0.98
N ASP A 33 12.04 19.02 0.14
CA ASP A 33 12.16 20.39 0.60
C ASP A 33 10.95 20.79 1.47
N ASP A 34 11.21 21.59 2.51
CA ASP A 34 10.18 22.03 3.45
C ASP A 34 9.10 22.87 2.75
N GLU A 35 9.48 23.66 1.75
CA GLU A 35 8.54 24.43 0.92
C GLU A 35 7.54 23.52 0.20
N VAL A 36 8.02 22.42 -0.38
CA VAL A 36 7.18 21.45 -1.10
C VAL A 36 6.24 20.78 -0.10
N LEU A 37 6.74 20.38 1.07
CA LEU A 37 5.93 19.75 2.10
C LEU A 37 4.83 20.69 2.62
N ASN A 38 5.16 21.97 2.83
CA ASN A 38 4.21 22.99 3.30
C ASN A 38 3.12 23.26 2.27
N GLU A 39 3.47 23.41 0.99
CA GLU A 39 2.50 23.57 -0.10
C GLU A 39 1.54 22.40 -0.17
N PHE A 40 2.04 21.16 -0.13
CA PHE A 40 1.17 19.98 -0.16
C PHE A 40 0.32 19.81 1.10
N ARG A 41 0.77 20.30 2.26
CA ARG A 41 -0.05 20.35 3.49
C ARG A 41 -1.20 21.34 3.32
N ASN A 42 -0.92 22.56 2.88
CA ASN A 42 -1.95 23.57 2.63
C ASN A 42 -2.97 23.08 1.59
N LEU A 43 -2.50 22.43 0.52
CA LEU A 43 -3.35 21.83 -0.50
C LEU A 43 -4.18 20.67 0.08
N SER A 44 -3.61 19.87 0.97
CA SER A 44 -4.32 18.76 1.62
C SER A 44 -5.46 19.22 2.51
N GLU A 45 -5.30 20.33 3.22
CA GLU A 45 -6.34 20.94 4.05
C GLU A 45 -7.49 21.46 3.19
N ARG A 46 -7.18 22.08 2.06
CA ARG A 46 -8.19 22.61 1.12
C ARG A 46 -8.95 21.51 0.37
N CYS A 47 -8.25 20.46 -0.05
CA CYS A 47 -8.83 19.37 -0.84
C CYS A 47 -9.39 18.22 0.03
N GLY A 48 -9.23 18.26 1.36
CA GLY A 48 -9.63 17.19 2.27
C GLY A 48 -8.94 15.84 2.00
N THR A 49 -7.82 15.85 1.29
CA THR A 49 -7.09 14.64 0.85
C THR A 49 -5.67 14.71 1.36
N GLY A 50 -5.15 13.66 2.02
CA GLY A 50 -3.84 13.72 2.66
C GLY A 50 -2.67 14.11 1.73
N TYR A 51 -1.72 14.89 2.25
CA TYR A 51 -0.56 15.41 1.49
C TYR A 51 0.23 14.32 0.75
N GLN A 52 0.37 13.13 1.34
CA GLN A 52 1.07 12.01 0.69
C GLN A 52 0.36 11.51 -0.57
N THR A 53 -0.98 11.58 -0.60
CA THR A 53 -1.76 11.21 -1.79
C THR A 53 -1.55 12.22 -2.90
N LEU A 54 -1.50 13.51 -2.56
CA LEU A 54 -1.24 14.59 -3.53
C LEU A 54 0.17 14.50 -4.11
N ILE A 55 1.18 14.25 -3.27
CA ILE A 55 2.55 14.02 -3.73
C ILE A 55 2.60 12.83 -4.70
N ASN A 56 1.96 11.71 -4.35
CA ASN A 56 1.90 10.55 -5.24
C ASN A 56 1.15 10.83 -6.55
N ALA A 57 0.10 11.66 -6.52
CA ALA A 57 -0.62 12.07 -7.72
C ALA A 57 0.26 12.92 -8.64
N ALA A 58 1.01 13.88 -8.08
CA ALA A 58 1.97 14.69 -8.82
C ALA A 58 3.08 13.83 -9.46
N LEU A 59 3.65 12.87 -8.71
CA LEU A 59 4.63 11.92 -9.22
C LEU A 59 4.04 11.07 -10.37
N ARG A 60 2.82 10.56 -10.22
CA ARG A 60 2.13 9.80 -11.28
C ARG A 60 1.85 10.65 -12.50
N HIS A 61 1.43 11.90 -12.33
CA HIS A 61 1.21 12.83 -13.43
C HIS A 61 2.50 13.03 -14.22
N ARG A 62 3.65 13.13 -13.54
CA ARG A 62 4.95 13.24 -14.20
C ARG A 62 5.35 11.96 -14.95
N LEU A 63 5.05 10.78 -14.40
CA LEU A 63 5.29 9.49 -15.07
C LEU A 63 4.34 9.23 -16.24
N ALA A 64 3.13 9.79 -16.20
CA ALA A 64 2.14 9.68 -17.27
C ALA A 64 2.42 10.65 -18.43
N ALA A 65 3.25 11.67 -18.21
CA ALA A 65 3.76 12.53 -19.27
C ALA A 65 4.93 11.78 -19.97
N PRO A 66 4.78 11.34 -21.24
CA PRO A 66 5.74 10.48 -21.93
C PRO A 66 7.02 11.21 -22.39
N GLY A 67 7.55 12.12 -21.58
CA GLY A 67 8.50 13.15 -22.01
C GLY A 67 9.88 13.13 -21.38
N VAL A 68 10.24 12.14 -20.55
CA VAL A 68 11.54 12.16 -19.84
C VAL A 68 12.39 10.92 -20.06
N GLU A 69 11.82 9.74 -20.33
CA GLU A 69 12.59 8.54 -20.66
C GLU A 69 13.16 8.51 -22.10
N ASN A 70 12.68 9.36 -23.02
CA ASN A 70 13.11 9.31 -24.42
C ASN A 70 14.38 10.13 -24.74
N SER A 71 15.10 10.65 -23.73
CA SER A 71 16.36 11.40 -23.92
C SER A 71 17.58 10.78 -23.22
N LEU A 72 17.45 9.57 -22.68
CA LEU A 72 18.56 8.83 -22.07
C LEU A 72 18.80 7.45 -22.73
N ALA A 73 18.36 7.28 -23.98
CA ALA A 73 18.70 6.14 -24.83
C ALA A 73 19.52 6.58 -26.04
#